data_AF-A0A836Q044-F1
#
_entry.id   AF-A0A836Q044-F1
#
_cell.length_a   1.000
_cell.length_b   1.000
_cell.length_c   1.000
_cell.angle_alpha   90.00
_cell.angle_beta   90.00
_cell.angle_gamma   90.00
#
_symmetry.space_group_name_H-M   'P 1'
#
loop_
_entity.id
_entity.type
_entity.pdbx_description
1 polymer ?
#
loop_
_entity_poly.entity_id
_entity_poly.type
_entity_poly.pdbx_seq_one_letter_code
_entity_poly.pdbx_strand_id
1 'polypeptide(L)'
;MKSNESKESIFNLKTLSNIKPLRYIKPLKNTKPLPKKWLASTLLVVLISGALIGAYVLSILWRVSEAEHQVMGKDLMLHVFKSDKVFDRPPTIDSYMAATYVQNYKTLNVNVWRDKINGFQHAYGSALAAYEWGDYLSDKLFVANEFAEWFFDNNGVSERDLRDRHRDLANNKTGRKIGVDAWKAGLHGRDADEYIRDHIVVAIEFDRSVITHWRDPIVDTLPSESAMGCPNLPRKNGYDCLQMARSKVKKTRQRIARRLHFYWNKVEDLIT
;
A
#
# COMPACT_ATOMS: atom_id res chain seq x y z
N MET A 1 41.22 -12.72 17.78
CA MET A 1 41.08 -14.10 18.31
C MET A 1 40.40 -14.04 19.67
N LYS A 2 39.22 -14.65 19.74
CA LYS A 2 38.55 -15.33 20.86
C LYS A 2 37.04 -15.17 20.65
N SER A 3 36.53 -16.16 19.91
CA SER A 3 35.15 -16.61 19.92
C SER A 3 34.62 -16.64 21.35
N ASN A 4 33.39 -16.15 21.55
CA ASN A 4 32.55 -16.66 22.62
C ASN A 4 31.13 -16.80 22.11
N GLU A 5 30.92 -18.02 21.64
CA GLU A 5 29.71 -18.82 21.60
C GLU A 5 28.46 -18.19 22.22
N SER A 6 27.45 -18.14 21.35
CA SER A 6 26.04 -18.07 21.66
C SER A 6 25.64 -19.09 22.73
N LYS A 7 25.27 -18.60 23.91
CA LYS A 7 24.40 -19.36 24.82
C LYS A 7 22.97 -19.18 24.36
N GLU A 8 22.42 -20.25 23.82
CA GLU A 8 21.00 -20.49 23.60
C GLU A 8 20.19 -19.99 24.80
N SER A 9 19.39 -18.95 24.60
CA SER A 9 18.27 -18.64 25.49
C SER A 9 17.17 -19.66 25.20
N ILE A 10 17.33 -20.84 25.81
CA ILE A 10 16.27 -21.82 25.96
C ILE A 10 15.09 -21.10 26.61
N PHE A 11 14.07 -20.83 25.80
CA PHE A 11 12.79 -20.32 26.23
C PHE A 11 12.25 -21.27 27.31
N ASN A 12 12.38 -20.85 28.56
CA ASN A 12 11.96 -21.62 29.72
C ASN A 12 10.43 -21.63 29.76
N LEU A 13 9.83 -22.59 29.05
CA LEU A 13 8.38 -22.81 28.91
C LEU A 13 7.67 -23.15 30.24
N LYS A 14 8.36 -23.11 31.38
CA LYS A 14 7.80 -23.43 32.70
C LYS A 14 7.21 -22.24 33.46
N THR A 15 7.33 -21.01 32.99
CA THR A 15 6.74 -19.82 33.65
C THR A 15 5.37 -19.40 33.12
N LEU A 16 4.79 -20.11 32.14
CA LEU A 16 3.45 -19.84 31.61
C LEU A 16 2.33 -20.63 32.30
N SER A 17 2.61 -21.37 33.37
CA SER A 17 1.63 -22.23 34.07
C SER A 17 0.77 -21.49 35.10
N ASN A 18 0.95 -20.18 35.32
CA ASN A 18 0.18 -19.40 36.29
C ASN A 18 -0.72 -18.30 35.68
N ILE A 19 -1.03 -18.39 34.38
CA ILE A 19 -2.14 -17.61 33.83
C ILE A 19 -3.44 -18.28 34.32
N LYS A 20 -4.07 -17.68 35.33
CA LYS A 20 -5.42 -18.06 35.77
C LYS A 20 -6.30 -18.21 34.51
N PRO A 21 -7.01 -19.34 34.32
CA PRO A 21 -7.89 -19.49 33.18
C PRO A 21 -8.83 -18.30 33.19
N LEU A 22 -8.89 -17.58 32.06
CA LEU A 22 -9.87 -16.53 31.79
C LEU A 22 -11.21 -17.07 32.26
N ARG A 23 -11.69 -16.54 33.40
CA ARG A 23 -12.98 -16.91 33.96
C ARG A 23 -13.98 -16.81 32.84
N TYR A 24 -14.64 -17.93 32.58
CA TYR A 24 -15.78 -18.06 31.70
C TYR A 24 -16.66 -16.80 31.82
N ILE A 25 -16.60 -15.93 30.81
CA ILE A 25 -17.46 -14.75 30.76
C ILE A 25 -18.87 -15.36 30.67
N LYS A 26 -19.63 -15.25 31.77
CA LYS A 26 -21.03 -15.65 31.78
C LYS A 26 -21.68 -15.00 30.54
N PRO A 27 -22.36 -15.76 29.68
CA PRO A 27 -23.07 -15.15 28.56
C PRO A 27 -24.02 -14.10 29.14
N LEU A 28 -23.91 -12.86 28.67
CA LEU A 28 -24.86 -11.79 28.98
C LEU A 28 -26.24 -12.25 28.51
N LYS A 29 -26.96 -12.97 29.38
CA LYS A 29 -28.24 -13.60 29.10
C LYS A 29 -29.42 -12.63 29.11
N ASN A 30 -29.18 -11.32 29.00
CA ASN A 30 -30.24 -10.32 29.15
C ASN A 30 -30.00 -9.00 28.41
N THR A 31 -29.43 -9.04 27.21
CA THR A 31 -29.53 -7.88 26.30
C THR A 31 -30.83 -8.00 25.51
N LYS A 32 -31.80 -7.12 25.79
CA LYS A 32 -32.97 -6.96 24.91
C LYS A 32 -32.44 -6.68 23.49
N PRO A 33 -32.97 -7.34 22.44
CA PRO A 33 -32.51 -7.08 21.09
C PRO A 33 -32.65 -5.59 20.78
N LEU A 34 -31.59 -5.01 20.19
CA LEU A 34 -31.61 -3.60 19.78
C LEU A 34 -32.86 -3.38 18.92
N PRO A 35 -33.69 -2.34 19.20
CA PRO A 35 -34.91 -2.17 18.43
C PRO A 35 -34.56 -2.00 16.96
N LYS A 36 -35.30 -2.65 16.05
CA LYS A 36 -35.00 -2.68 14.60
C LYS A 36 -34.74 -1.29 13.98
N LYS A 37 -35.37 -0.24 14.53
CA LYS A 37 -35.15 1.16 14.16
C LYS A 37 -33.70 1.61 14.39
N TRP A 38 -33.08 1.23 15.51
CA TRP A 38 -31.69 1.56 15.81
C TRP A 38 -30.72 0.81 14.90
N LEU A 39 -30.98 -0.46 14.61
CA LEU A 39 -30.17 -1.23 13.65
C LEU A 39 -30.21 -0.58 12.25
N ALA A 40 -31.40 -0.18 11.79
CA ALA A 40 -31.55 0.51 10.51
C ALA A 40 -30.84 1.87 10.51
N SER A 41 -30.95 2.67 11.58
CA SER A 41 -30.25 3.95 11.71
C SER A 41 -28.73 3.78 11.75
N THR A 42 -28.21 2.81 12.50
CA THR A 42 -26.77 2.52 12.54
C THR A 42 -26.25 2.09 11.18
N LEU A 43 -26.97 1.21 10.48
CA LEU A 43 -26.61 0.79 9.12
C LEU A 43 -26.60 1.99 8.15
N LEU A 44 -27.60 2.86 8.23
CA LEU A 44 -27.67 4.07 7.41
C LEU A 44 -26.49 5.00 7.67
N VAL A 45 -26.12 5.23 8.94
CA VAL A 45 -24.95 6.04 9.29
C VAL A 45 -23.68 5.44 8.71
N VAL A 46 -23.47 4.13 8.85
CA VAL A 46 -22.31 3.44 8.29
C VAL A 46 -22.25 3.59 6.76
N LEU A 47 -23.39 3.45 6.08
CA LEU A 47 -23.46 3.59 4.62
C LEU A 47 -23.15 5.03 4.17
N ILE A 48 -23.74 6.03 4.84
CA ILE A 48 -23.51 7.44 4.52
C ILE A 48 -22.04 7.80 4.79
N SER A 49 -21.49 7.42 5.94
CA SER A 49 -20.08 7.66 6.24
C SER A 49 -19.16 6.99 5.23
N GLY A 50 -19.45 5.74 4.85
CA GLY A 50 -18.69 5.03 3.81
C GLY A 50 -18.77 5.73 2.45
N ALA A 51 -19.95 6.22 2.06
CA ALA A 51 -20.12 6.97 0.82
C ALA A 51 -19.35 8.30 0.83
N LEU A 52 -19.35 9.03 1.94
CA LEU A 52 -18.60 10.28 2.09
C LEU A 52 -17.09 10.05 2.03
N ILE A 53 -16.58 9.02 2.71
CA ILE A 53 -15.16 8.64 2.64
C ILE A 53 -14.79 8.23 1.22
N GLY A 54 -15.63 7.42 0.57
CA GLY A 54 -15.40 6.99 -0.81
C GLY A 54 -15.38 8.17 -1.80
N ALA A 55 -16.32 9.11 -1.66
CA ALA A 55 -16.36 10.33 -2.47
C ALA A 55 -15.12 11.20 -2.24
N TYR A 56 -14.66 11.30 -0.99
CA TYR A 56 -13.45 12.02 -0.65
C TYR A 56 -12.20 11.39 -1.29
N VAL A 57 -12.01 10.07 -1.13
CA VAL A 57 -10.90 9.35 -1.76
C VAL A 57 -10.93 9.52 -3.28
N LEU A 58 -12.12 9.38 -3.90
CA LEU A 58 -12.27 9.59 -5.34
C LEU A 58 -11.89 11.02 -5.76
N SER A 59 -12.17 12.02 -4.94
CA SER A 59 -11.78 13.41 -5.19
C SER A 59 -10.26 13.60 -5.15
N ILE A 60 -9.55 12.92 -4.25
CA ILE A 60 -8.07 12.90 -4.23
C ILE A 60 -7.57 12.24 -5.52
N LEU A 61 -8.05 11.03 -5.84
CA LEU A 61 -7.61 10.29 -7.02
C LEU A 61 -7.82 11.10 -8.32
N TRP A 62 -8.94 11.81 -8.42
CA TRP A 62 -9.23 12.71 -9.52
C TRP A 62 -8.20 13.85 -9.61
N ARG A 63 -7.97 14.58 -8.52
CA ARG A 63 -7.03 15.72 -8.49
C ARG A 63 -5.58 15.28 -8.71
N VAL A 64 -5.21 14.11 -8.22
CA VAL A 64 -3.91 13.48 -8.49
C VAL A 64 -3.78 13.19 -9.99
N SER A 65 -4.80 12.59 -10.62
CA SER A 65 -4.80 12.30 -12.07
C SER A 65 -4.71 13.57 -12.92
N GLU A 66 -5.41 14.63 -12.51
CA GLU A 66 -5.31 15.94 -13.16
C GLU A 66 -3.89 16.54 -13.03
N ALA A 67 -3.31 16.50 -11.83
CA ALA A 67 -1.96 17.01 -11.58
C ALA A 67 -0.89 16.19 -12.32
N GLU A 68 -1.02 14.86 -12.36
CA GLU A 68 -0.19 13.97 -13.18
C GLU A 68 -0.24 14.39 -14.65
N HIS A 69 -1.43 14.58 -15.20
CA HIS A 69 -1.58 14.99 -16.58
C HIS A 69 -0.93 16.34 -16.86
N GLN A 70 -1.06 17.31 -15.95
CA GLN A 70 -0.44 18.63 -16.10
C GLN A 70 1.10 18.57 -16.04
N VAL A 71 1.67 17.83 -15.09
CA VAL A 71 3.13 17.78 -14.87
C VAL A 71 3.81 16.81 -15.83
N MET A 72 3.25 15.62 -15.96
CA MET A 72 3.85 14.48 -16.65
C MET A 72 3.27 14.30 -18.06
N GLY A 73 2.15 14.94 -18.41
CA GLY A 73 1.51 14.77 -19.73
C GLY A 73 0.80 13.42 -19.89
N LYS A 74 0.65 12.67 -18.80
CA LYS A 74 0.04 11.33 -18.76
C LYS A 74 -0.49 11.05 -17.36
N ASP A 75 -1.69 10.51 -17.29
CA ASP A 75 -2.40 10.05 -16.11
C ASP A 75 -2.41 8.52 -16.07
N LEU A 76 -1.87 7.94 -15.00
CA LEU A 76 -1.84 6.50 -14.78
C LEU A 76 -2.83 6.06 -13.68
N MET A 77 -3.28 6.98 -12.82
CA MET A 77 -4.19 6.69 -11.72
C MET A 77 -5.63 6.46 -12.21
N LEU A 78 -6.33 7.53 -12.61
CA LEU A 78 -7.61 7.45 -13.31
C LEU A 78 -7.36 7.92 -14.73
N HIS A 79 -7.47 7.01 -15.71
CA HIS A 79 -7.25 7.28 -17.13
C HIS A 79 -8.38 8.16 -17.71
N VAL A 80 -8.53 9.36 -17.16
CA VAL A 80 -9.57 10.33 -17.45
C VAL A 80 -9.19 11.14 -18.68
N PHE A 81 -7.91 11.44 -18.83
CA PHE A 81 -7.40 12.28 -19.88
C PHE A 81 -6.77 11.42 -20.97
N LYS A 82 -7.04 11.78 -22.23
CA LYS A 82 -6.40 11.11 -23.34
C LYS A 82 -4.95 11.59 -23.42
N SER A 83 -4.00 10.69 -23.25
CA SER A 83 -2.57 10.97 -23.43
C SER A 83 -2.03 10.22 -24.64
N ASP A 84 -1.51 10.95 -25.62
CA ASP A 84 -0.77 10.38 -26.76
C ASP A 84 0.73 10.11 -26.42
N LYS A 85 1.16 10.36 -25.17
CA LYS A 85 2.53 10.08 -24.72
C LYS A 85 2.79 8.57 -24.60
N VAL A 86 3.89 8.14 -25.19
CA VAL A 86 4.43 6.78 -25.14
C VAL A 86 5.83 6.82 -24.53
N PHE A 87 6.18 5.80 -23.74
CA PHE A 87 7.54 5.64 -23.21
C PHE A 87 8.44 5.03 -24.29
N ASP A 88 8.85 5.84 -25.26
CA ASP A 88 9.58 5.43 -26.46
C ASP A 88 11.03 5.92 -26.51
N ARG A 89 11.43 6.85 -25.63
CA ARG A 89 12.80 7.33 -25.55
C ARG A 89 13.70 6.35 -24.81
N PRO A 90 15.01 6.34 -25.13
CA PRO A 90 15.98 5.51 -24.44
C PRO A 90 15.91 5.69 -22.92
N PRO A 91 16.17 4.62 -22.17
CA PRO A 91 16.18 4.71 -20.73
C PRO A 91 17.38 5.52 -20.22
N THR A 92 17.25 6.07 -19.02
CA THR A 92 18.32 6.84 -18.36
C THR A 92 18.80 6.11 -17.11
N ILE A 93 19.91 6.60 -16.54
CA ILE A 93 20.40 6.11 -15.24
C ILE A 93 19.36 6.38 -14.15
N ASP A 94 18.76 7.58 -14.15
CA ASP A 94 17.75 7.98 -13.16
C ASP A 94 16.46 7.15 -13.27
N SER A 95 16.11 6.67 -14.46
CA SER A 95 14.97 5.76 -14.65
C SER A 95 15.31 4.29 -14.37
N TYR A 96 16.53 3.98 -13.89
CA TYR A 96 17.03 2.63 -13.66
C TYR A 96 16.81 1.69 -14.84
N MET A 97 17.15 2.19 -16.03
CA MET A 97 17.03 1.50 -17.30
C MET A 97 15.58 1.30 -17.80
N ALA A 98 14.60 2.05 -17.27
CA ALA A 98 13.21 2.07 -17.76
C ALA A 98 12.99 3.08 -18.89
N ALA A 99 12.16 2.74 -19.87
CA ALA A 99 11.85 3.62 -21.00
C ALA A 99 11.22 4.96 -20.56
N THR A 100 11.54 6.03 -21.29
CA THR A 100 11.19 7.41 -20.88
C THR A 100 10.47 8.19 -21.98
N TYR A 101 10.03 9.39 -21.66
CA TYR A 101 9.77 10.47 -22.61
C TYR A 101 10.06 11.83 -21.95
N VAL A 102 9.95 12.93 -22.72
CA VAL A 102 10.08 14.29 -22.17
C VAL A 102 8.73 15.00 -22.21
N GLN A 103 8.39 15.63 -21.09
CA GLN A 103 7.26 16.55 -20.96
C GLN A 103 7.76 17.93 -20.58
N ASN A 104 7.14 18.96 -21.16
CA ASN A 104 7.39 20.33 -20.75
C ASN A 104 6.35 20.70 -19.69
N TYR A 105 6.81 21.03 -18.50
CA TYR A 105 5.98 21.57 -17.42
C TYR A 105 6.45 22.99 -17.11
N LYS A 106 5.61 23.99 -17.41
CA LYS A 106 6.00 25.40 -17.39
C LYS A 106 7.26 25.62 -18.25
N THR A 107 8.36 26.05 -17.65
CA THR A 107 9.66 26.25 -18.31
C THR A 107 10.62 25.08 -18.15
N LEU A 108 10.20 23.99 -17.49
CA LEU A 108 11.03 22.84 -17.15
C LEU A 108 10.79 21.65 -18.08
N ASN A 109 11.87 21.04 -18.56
CA ASN A 109 11.81 19.78 -19.29
C ASN A 109 11.93 18.62 -18.29
N VAL A 110 10.83 17.92 -18.08
CA VAL A 110 10.73 16.77 -17.18
C VAL A 110 10.95 15.48 -17.98
N ASN A 111 11.98 14.72 -17.61
CA ASN A 111 12.12 13.33 -18.06
C ASN A 111 11.13 12.46 -17.28
N VAL A 112 10.22 11.77 -17.97
CA VAL A 112 9.13 11.00 -17.35
C VAL A 112 9.31 9.51 -17.59
N TRP A 113 9.12 8.71 -16.54
CA TRP A 113 8.99 7.25 -16.56
C TRP A 113 7.90 6.82 -15.57
N ARG A 114 7.46 5.56 -15.65
CA ARG A 114 6.32 5.06 -14.87
C ARG A 114 6.49 5.25 -13.35
N ASP A 115 7.63 4.82 -12.79
CA ASP A 115 7.83 4.87 -11.34
C ASP A 115 7.96 6.32 -10.81
N LYS A 116 8.36 7.28 -11.66
CA LYS A 116 8.34 8.71 -11.32
C LYS A 116 6.91 9.25 -11.18
N ILE A 117 6.01 8.82 -12.06
CA ILE A 117 4.58 9.16 -11.97
C ILE A 117 4.01 8.60 -10.66
N ASN A 118 4.34 7.35 -10.32
CA ASN A 118 3.92 6.77 -9.04
C ASN A 118 4.49 7.54 -7.83
N GLY A 119 5.79 7.86 -7.82
CA GLY A 119 6.36 8.68 -6.74
C GLY A 119 5.67 10.04 -6.58
N PHE A 120 5.30 10.68 -7.70
CA PHE A 120 4.49 11.91 -7.71
C PHE A 120 3.09 11.69 -7.13
N GLN A 121 2.40 10.60 -7.49
CA GLN A 121 1.06 10.26 -6.99
C GLN A 121 1.01 10.20 -5.46
N HIS A 122 1.95 9.48 -4.85
CA HIS A 122 2.04 9.33 -3.39
C HIS A 122 2.34 10.66 -2.70
N ALA A 123 3.32 11.42 -3.22
CA ALA A 123 3.64 12.74 -2.68
C ALA A 123 2.47 13.72 -2.81
N TYR A 124 1.82 13.80 -3.98
CA TYR A 124 0.75 14.76 -4.23
C TYR A 124 -0.54 14.40 -3.48
N GLY A 125 -0.96 13.14 -3.53
CA GLY A 125 -2.16 12.70 -2.82
C GLY A 125 -2.04 12.90 -1.31
N SER A 126 -0.89 12.58 -0.72
CA SER A 126 -0.67 12.75 0.73
C SER A 126 -0.55 14.22 1.13
N ALA A 127 -0.01 15.06 0.25
CA ALA A 127 0.01 16.52 0.43
C ALA A 127 -1.41 17.10 0.44
N LEU A 128 -2.27 16.72 -0.50
CA LEU A 128 -3.68 17.14 -0.53
C LEU A 128 -4.40 16.78 0.76
N ALA A 129 -4.29 15.51 1.17
CA ALA A 129 -4.93 15.06 2.40
C ALA A 129 -4.38 15.76 3.65
N ALA A 130 -3.09 16.08 3.69
CA ALA A 130 -2.48 16.79 4.82
C ALA A 130 -2.84 18.27 4.86
N TYR A 131 -2.96 18.91 3.70
CA TYR A 131 -3.44 20.28 3.58
C TYR A 131 -4.89 20.41 4.10
N GLU A 132 -5.74 19.42 3.85
CA GLU A 132 -7.16 19.45 4.20
C GLU A 132 -7.47 18.96 5.62
N TRP A 133 -6.79 17.89 6.07
CA TRP A 133 -7.10 17.20 7.32
C TRP A 133 -5.95 17.19 8.34
N GLY A 134 -4.81 17.77 7.98
CA GLY A 134 -3.60 17.75 8.78
C GLY A 134 -2.78 16.46 8.63
N ASP A 135 -1.53 16.52 9.11
CA ASP A 135 -0.54 15.45 8.97
C ASP A 135 -1.01 14.09 9.53
N TYR A 136 -1.62 14.09 10.72
CA TYR A 136 -2.02 12.85 11.38
C TYR A 136 -3.08 12.06 10.58
N LEU A 137 -4.13 12.73 10.10
CA LEU A 137 -5.20 12.06 9.35
C LEU A 137 -4.72 11.63 7.97
N SER A 138 -3.90 12.44 7.31
CA SER A 138 -3.26 12.06 6.06
C SER A 138 -2.35 10.84 6.22
N ASP A 139 -1.56 10.77 7.29
CA ASP A 139 -0.74 9.59 7.60
C ASP A 139 -1.59 8.33 7.70
N LYS A 140 -2.74 8.38 8.42
CA LYS A 140 -3.62 7.21 8.53
C LYS A 140 -4.32 6.85 7.23
N LEU A 141 -4.72 7.83 6.43
CA LEU A 141 -5.32 7.59 5.13
C LEU A 141 -4.35 6.89 4.17
N PHE A 142 -3.10 7.36 4.12
CA PHE A 142 -2.10 6.81 3.21
C PHE A 142 -1.53 5.48 3.71
N VAL A 143 -1.40 5.28 5.03
CA VAL A 143 -1.13 3.93 5.57
C VAL A 143 -2.25 2.96 5.18
N ALA A 144 -3.52 3.38 5.28
CA ALA A 144 -4.64 2.55 4.84
C ALA A 144 -4.61 2.28 3.32
N ASN A 145 -4.15 3.23 2.51
CA ASN A 145 -3.91 3.04 1.08
C ASN A 145 -2.87 1.92 0.82
N GLU A 146 -1.73 1.93 1.51
CA GLU A 146 -0.72 0.86 1.40
C GLU A 146 -1.30 -0.52 1.74
N PHE A 147 -2.15 -0.61 2.78
CA PHE A 147 -2.85 -1.85 3.12
C PHE A 147 -3.85 -2.28 2.05
N ALA A 148 -4.55 -1.32 1.43
CA ALA A 148 -5.52 -1.61 0.36
C ALA A 148 -4.80 -2.12 -0.89
N GLU A 149 -3.76 -1.43 -1.35
CA GLU A 149 -2.93 -1.86 -2.49
C GLU A 149 -2.37 -3.25 -2.27
N TRP A 150 -1.80 -3.49 -1.09
CA TRP A 150 -1.31 -4.81 -0.71
C TRP A 150 -2.40 -5.90 -0.73
N PHE A 151 -3.59 -5.60 -0.22
CA PHE A 151 -4.67 -6.59 -0.12
C PHE A 151 -5.25 -6.94 -1.50
N PHE A 152 -5.35 -5.96 -2.39
CA PHE A 152 -5.94 -6.11 -3.72
C PHE A 152 -4.93 -6.44 -4.82
N ASP A 153 -3.64 -6.55 -4.51
CA ASP A 153 -2.64 -7.02 -5.46
C ASP A 153 -2.87 -8.50 -5.84
N ASN A 154 -2.98 -8.72 -7.14
CA ASN A 154 -3.30 -10.01 -7.75
C ASN A 154 -2.06 -10.85 -8.09
N ASN A 155 -0.85 -10.39 -7.81
CA ASN A 155 0.39 -11.07 -8.20
C ASN A 155 1.22 -11.61 -7.02
N GLY A 156 0.75 -11.43 -5.79
CA GLY A 156 1.46 -11.83 -4.58
C GLY A 156 2.62 -10.86 -4.26
N VAL A 157 3.12 -10.91 -3.03
CA VAL A 157 4.13 -9.93 -2.58
C VAL A 157 5.52 -10.30 -3.10
N SER A 158 6.08 -9.48 -4.00
CA SER A 158 7.44 -9.58 -4.51
C SER A 158 8.42 -8.66 -3.77
N GLU A 159 9.72 -8.83 -4.00
CA GLU A 159 10.76 -7.94 -3.47
C GLU A 159 10.60 -6.50 -4.00
N ARG A 160 10.16 -6.35 -5.25
CA ARG A 160 9.82 -5.05 -5.83
C ARG A 160 8.77 -4.36 -4.97
N ASP A 161 7.68 -5.04 -4.64
CA ASP A 161 6.55 -4.45 -3.90
C ASP A 161 6.93 -4.02 -2.48
N LEU A 162 7.90 -4.72 -1.86
CA LEU A 162 8.43 -4.32 -0.56
C LEU A 162 9.25 -3.03 -0.65
N ARG A 163 10.09 -2.89 -1.69
CA ARG A 163 10.89 -1.67 -1.90
C ARG A 163 10.02 -0.50 -2.38
N ASP A 164 9.02 -0.77 -3.23
CA ASP A 164 8.01 0.19 -3.68
C ASP A 164 7.30 0.82 -2.48
N ARG A 165 6.76 -0.02 -1.59
CA ARG A 165 6.09 0.45 -0.37
C ARG A 165 6.98 1.30 0.53
N HIS A 166 8.25 0.92 0.69
CA HIS A 166 9.22 1.71 1.45
C HIS A 166 9.39 3.11 0.86
N ARG A 167 9.57 3.17 -0.47
CA ARG A 167 9.61 4.42 -1.22
C ARG A 167 8.33 5.23 -1.03
N ASP A 168 7.17 4.58 -1.14
CA ASP A 168 5.86 5.24 -1.11
C ASP A 168 5.53 5.81 0.26
N LEU A 169 5.85 5.10 1.35
CA LEU A 169 5.75 5.63 2.71
C LEU A 169 6.65 6.87 2.93
N ALA A 170 7.87 6.88 2.38
CA ALA A 170 8.76 8.04 2.45
C ALA A 170 8.21 9.21 1.62
N ASN A 171 7.75 8.95 0.40
CA ASN A 171 7.13 9.96 -0.47
C ASN A 171 5.86 10.55 0.15
N ASN A 172 5.04 9.70 0.79
CA ASN A 172 3.86 10.13 1.55
C ASN A 172 4.27 11.11 2.65
N LYS A 173 5.34 10.83 3.40
CA LYS A 173 5.84 11.73 4.45
C LYS A 173 6.31 13.07 3.88
N THR A 174 7.05 13.07 2.77
CA THR A 174 7.49 14.29 2.08
C THR A 174 6.28 15.11 1.59
N GLY A 175 5.31 14.45 0.97
CA GLY A 175 4.06 15.06 0.52
C GLY A 175 3.29 15.73 1.65
N ARG A 176 3.07 15.02 2.76
CA ARG A 176 2.38 15.60 3.93
C ARG A 176 3.06 16.86 4.46
N LYS A 177 4.39 16.88 4.51
CA LYS A 177 5.15 18.07 4.91
C LYS A 177 4.81 19.25 3.99
N ILE A 178 4.85 19.06 2.67
CA ILE A 178 4.51 20.09 1.68
C ILE A 178 3.07 20.58 1.84
N GLY A 179 2.12 19.66 2.04
CA GLY A 179 0.71 20.01 2.28
C GLY A 179 0.49 20.84 3.55
N VAL A 180 1.15 20.47 4.64
CA VAL A 180 1.14 21.24 5.89
C VAL A 180 1.78 22.61 5.71
N ASP A 181 2.88 22.70 4.96
CA ASP A 181 3.57 23.96 4.70
C ASP A 181 2.69 24.91 3.85
N ALA A 182 1.98 24.39 2.84
CA ALA A 182 0.98 25.15 2.08
C ALA A 182 -0.14 25.71 2.98
N TRP A 183 -0.65 24.89 3.91
CA TRP A 183 -1.67 25.30 4.86
C TRP A 183 -1.16 26.39 5.81
N LYS A 184 0.06 26.21 6.36
CA LYS A 184 0.71 27.21 7.24
C LYS A 184 1.00 28.53 6.53
N ALA A 185 1.26 28.49 5.22
CA ALA A 185 1.43 29.68 4.40
C ALA A 185 0.11 30.42 4.13
N GLY A 186 -1.04 29.88 4.56
CA GLY A 186 -2.36 30.49 4.36
C GLY A 186 -2.82 30.44 2.90
N LEU A 187 -2.27 29.53 2.10
CA LEU A 187 -2.67 29.35 0.71
C LEU A 187 -4.02 28.64 0.64
N HIS A 188 -4.84 29.00 -0.36
CA HIS A 188 -6.18 28.45 -0.51
C HIS A 188 -6.53 28.13 -1.97
N GLY A 189 -7.42 27.15 -2.16
CA GLY A 189 -7.93 26.78 -3.47
C GLY A 189 -6.82 26.48 -4.48
N ARG A 190 -6.86 27.16 -5.63
CA ARG A 190 -5.92 26.95 -6.73
C ARG A 190 -4.47 27.27 -6.36
N ASP A 191 -4.26 28.28 -5.51
CA ASP A 191 -2.91 28.71 -5.13
C ASP A 191 -2.23 27.66 -4.25
N ALA A 192 -2.99 27.00 -3.37
CA ALA A 192 -2.50 25.87 -2.58
C ALA A 192 -2.15 24.68 -3.48
N ASP A 193 -3.01 24.36 -4.45
CA ASP A 193 -2.79 23.24 -5.37
C ASP A 193 -1.58 23.44 -6.26
N GLU A 194 -1.39 24.66 -6.77
CA GLU A 194 -0.22 25.03 -7.55
C GLU A 194 1.06 25.00 -6.72
N TYR A 195 1.02 25.56 -5.50
CA TYR A 195 2.14 25.49 -4.56
C TYR A 195 2.55 24.04 -4.29
N ILE A 196 1.60 23.18 -3.93
CA ILE A 196 1.86 21.77 -3.60
C ILE A 196 2.47 21.06 -4.81
N ARG A 197 1.87 21.22 -6.00
CA ARG A 197 2.34 20.61 -7.24
C ARG A 197 3.76 21.04 -7.57
N ASP A 198 4.03 22.35 -7.52
CA ASP A 198 5.35 22.90 -7.84
C ASP A 198 6.42 22.45 -6.84
N HIS A 199 6.11 22.43 -5.54
CA HIS A 199 7.06 21.97 -4.52
C HIS A 199 7.36 20.48 -4.63
N ILE A 200 6.40 19.67 -5.06
CA ILE A 200 6.65 18.24 -5.35
C ILE A 200 7.51 18.10 -6.61
N VAL A 201 7.27 18.88 -7.66
CA VAL A 201 8.15 18.90 -8.84
C VAL A 201 9.57 19.30 -8.43
N VAL A 202 9.73 20.30 -7.56
CA VAL A 202 11.05 20.68 -7.05
C VAL A 202 11.70 19.56 -6.25
N ALA A 203 10.92 18.90 -5.38
CA ALA A 203 11.37 17.76 -4.58
C ALA A 203 11.80 16.56 -5.43
N ILE A 204 11.23 16.39 -6.62
CA ILE A 204 11.55 15.35 -7.59
C ILE A 204 12.79 15.72 -8.42
N GLU A 205 12.80 16.91 -9.04
CA GLU A 205 13.79 17.26 -10.07
C GLU A 205 15.09 17.81 -9.49
N PHE A 206 15.03 18.50 -8.33
CA PHE A 206 16.16 19.25 -7.80
C PHE A 206 16.63 18.72 -6.45
N ASP A 207 15.72 18.53 -5.48
CA ASP A 207 16.11 18.18 -4.11
C ASP A 207 16.22 16.67 -3.85
N ARG A 208 15.65 15.85 -4.76
CA ARG A 208 15.60 14.38 -4.66
C ARG A 208 15.01 13.85 -3.34
N SER A 209 14.15 14.64 -2.69
CA SER A 209 13.45 14.25 -1.46
C SER A 209 12.17 13.45 -1.72
N VAL A 210 11.66 13.48 -2.96
CA VAL A 210 10.71 12.50 -3.48
C VAL A 210 11.50 11.49 -4.33
N ILE A 211 11.43 10.22 -3.92
CA ILE A 211 12.16 9.13 -4.55
C ILE A 211 11.35 8.61 -5.74
N THR A 212 11.97 8.54 -6.91
CA THR A 212 11.28 8.34 -8.20
C THR A 212 11.39 6.91 -8.76
N HIS A 213 12.11 6.03 -8.06
CA HIS A 213 12.25 4.64 -8.47
C HIS A 213 12.54 3.74 -7.26
N TRP A 214 11.94 2.55 -7.19
CA TRP A 214 12.11 1.62 -6.05
C TRP A 214 13.51 1.02 -5.95
N ARG A 215 14.26 1.03 -7.06
CA ARG A 215 15.67 0.62 -7.10
C ARG A 215 16.64 1.64 -6.54
N ASP A 216 16.17 2.83 -6.18
CA ASP A 216 17.06 3.87 -5.69
C ASP A 216 17.79 3.40 -4.41
N PRO A 217 19.14 3.48 -4.34
CA PRO A 217 19.89 3.08 -3.15
C PRO A 217 19.41 3.76 -1.87
N ILE A 218 18.82 4.96 -1.96
CA ILE A 218 18.28 5.64 -0.80
C ILE A 218 17.14 4.85 -0.14
N VAL A 219 16.39 4.04 -0.90
CA VAL A 219 15.31 3.18 -0.38
C VAL A 219 15.84 2.23 0.68
N ASP A 220 17.05 1.71 0.51
CA ASP A 220 17.67 0.76 1.43
C ASP A 220 18.16 1.43 2.72
N THR A 221 18.22 2.77 2.73
CA THR A 221 18.59 3.59 3.89
C THR A 221 17.38 4.14 4.65
N LEU A 222 16.16 3.92 4.15
CA LEU A 222 14.95 4.42 4.78
C LEU A 222 14.68 3.72 6.12
N PRO A 223 14.00 4.40 7.07
CA PRO A 223 13.51 3.75 8.28
C PRO A 223 12.61 2.56 7.95
N SER A 224 12.47 1.62 8.89
CA SER A 224 11.52 0.49 8.73
C SER A 224 10.08 0.98 8.51
N GLU A 225 9.23 0.15 7.89
CA GLU A 225 7.80 0.46 7.67
C GLU A 225 7.10 0.84 8.99
N SER A 226 7.41 0.11 10.06
CA SER A 226 6.90 0.39 11.40
C SER A 226 7.32 1.76 11.93
N ALA A 227 8.55 2.19 11.67
CA ALA A 227 9.04 3.52 12.06
C ALA A 227 8.41 4.63 11.20
N MET A 228 7.90 4.30 10.01
CA MET A 228 7.16 5.21 9.13
C MET A 228 5.64 5.15 9.34
N GLY A 229 5.16 4.52 10.42
CA GLY A 229 3.75 4.51 10.80
C GLY A 229 2.93 3.35 10.24
N CYS A 230 3.56 2.41 9.54
CA CYS A 230 2.93 1.26 8.90
C CYS A 230 3.42 -0.08 9.51
N PRO A 231 3.12 -0.37 10.79
CA PRO A 231 3.57 -1.61 11.41
C PRO A 231 2.77 -2.81 10.88
N ASN A 232 3.46 -3.94 10.68
CA ASN A 232 2.87 -5.27 10.45
C ASN A 232 2.20 -5.49 9.09
N LEU A 233 2.61 -4.82 8.02
CA LEU A 233 2.14 -5.23 6.69
C LEU A 233 2.73 -6.62 6.36
N PRO A 234 1.90 -7.68 6.20
CA PRO A 234 2.44 -9.02 6.09
C PRO A 234 3.18 -9.23 4.76
N ARG A 235 4.21 -10.09 4.76
CA ARG A 235 4.94 -10.45 3.52
C ARG A 235 4.17 -11.39 2.57
N LYS A 236 2.86 -11.55 2.78
CA LYS A 236 1.99 -12.43 2.00
C LYS A 236 0.58 -11.86 1.96
N ASN A 237 0.08 -11.52 0.78
CA ASN A 237 -1.24 -10.91 0.63
C ASN A 237 -2.39 -11.92 0.50
N GLY A 238 -3.59 -11.42 0.21
CA GLY A 238 -4.78 -12.25 0.00
C GLY A 238 -4.60 -13.26 -1.14
N TYR A 239 -3.91 -12.86 -2.21
CA TYR A 239 -3.60 -13.71 -3.34
C TYR A 239 -2.63 -14.85 -2.96
N ASP A 240 -1.56 -14.55 -2.21
CA ASP A 240 -0.64 -15.57 -1.69
C ASP A 240 -1.36 -16.59 -0.81
N CYS A 241 -2.27 -16.12 0.05
CA CYS A 241 -3.11 -16.97 0.88
C CYS A 241 -4.00 -17.89 0.04
N LEU A 242 -4.64 -17.36 -1.00
CA LEU A 242 -5.47 -18.12 -1.93
C LEU A 242 -4.65 -19.16 -2.72
N GLN A 243 -3.47 -18.79 -3.21
CA GLN A 243 -2.57 -19.73 -3.88
C GLN A 243 -2.12 -20.86 -2.94
N MET A 244 -1.73 -20.54 -1.71
CA MET A 244 -1.35 -21.53 -0.71
C MET A 244 -2.50 -22.50 -0.40
N ALA A 245 -3.74 -21.99 -0.29
CA ALA A 245 -4.93 -22.82 -0.10
C ALA A 245 -5.18 -23.75 -1.30
N ARG A 246 -5.13 -23.22 -2.53
CA ARG A 246 -5.28 -24.00 -3.78
C ARG A 246 -4.21 -25.11 -3.89
N SER A 247 -2.96 -24.80 -3.57
CA SER A 247 -1.85 -25.75 -3.56
C SER A 247 -2.08 -26.88 -2.54
N LYS A 248 -2.52 -26.56 -1.32
CA LYS A 248 -2.87 -27.57 -0.30
C LYS A 248 -4.02 -28.47 -0.74
N VAL A 249 -5.07 -27.91 -1.34
CA VAL A 249 -6.20 -28.70 -1.88
C VAL A 249 -5.71 -29.64 -3.00
N LYS A 250 -4.89 -29.15 -3.93
CA LYS A 250 -4.30 -29.96 -5.01
C LYS A 250 -3.47 -31.13 -4.46
N LYS A 251 -2.58 -30.87 -3.49
CA LYS A 251 -1.76 -31.91 -2.82
C LYS A 251 -2.64 -32.93 -2.11
N THR A 252 -3.72 -32.49 -1.45
CA THR A 252 -4.66 -33.38 -0.77
C THR A 252 -5.39 -34.28 -1.76
N ARG A 253 -5.91 -33.73 -2.86
CA ARG A 253 -6.52 -34.51 -3.96
C ARG A 253 -5.56 -35.54 -4.54
N GLN A 254 -4.31 -35.16 -4.81
CA GLN A 254 -3.29 -36.10 -5.30
C GLN A 254 -2.99 -37.23 -4.31
N ARG A 255 -2.95 -36.95 -3.00
CA ARG A 255 -2.78 -37.99 -1.97
C ARG A 255 -3.96 -38.96 -1.93
N ILE A 256 -5.20 -38.45 -2.04
CA ILE A 256 -6.41 -39.28 -2.08
C ILE A 256 -6.39 -40.16 -3.35
N ALA A 257 -6.11 -39.59 -4.52
CA ALA A 257 -6.04 -40.34 -5.77
C ALA A 257 -4.99 -41.47 -5.72
N ARG A 258 -3.79 -41.20 -5.17
CA ARG A 258 -2.76 -42.23 -4.98
C ARG A 258 -3.20 -43.34 -4.02
N ARG A 259 -3.92 -43.01 -2.94
CA ARG A 259 -4.45 -44.01 -2.01
C ARG A 259 -5.52 -44.87 -2.67
N LEU A 260 -6.46 -44.26 -3.41
CA LEU A 260 -7.49 -44.99 -4.14
C LEU A 260 -6.87 -45.94 -5.17
N HIS A 261 -5.89 -45.47 -5.94
CA HIS A 261 -5.17 -46.32 -6.89
C HIS A 261 -4.47 -47.51 -6.21
N PHE A 262 -3.80 -47.28 -5.07
CA PHE A 262 -3.16 -48.35 -4.30
C PHE A 262 -4.17 -49.40 -3.82
N TYR A 263 -5.31 -48.99 -3.27
CA TYR A 263 -6.34 -49.92 -2.83
C TYR A 263 -7.02 -50.64 -4.00
N TRP A 264 -7.22 -49.96 -5.12
CA TRP A 264 -7.76 -50.57 -6.33
C TRP A 264 -6.88 -51.70 -6.84
N ASN A 265 -5.57 -51.47 -6.97
CA ASN A 265 -4.62 -52.51 -7.39
C ASN A 265 -4.62 -53.70 -6.44
N LYS A 266 -4.69 -53.46 -5.11
CA LYS A 266 -4.81 -54.56 -4.13
C LYS A 266 -6.07 -55.39 -4.28
N VAL A 267 -7.17 -54.77 -4.71
CA VAL A 267 -8.43 -55.49 -4.96
C VAL A 267 -8.34 -56.28 -6.26
N GLU A 268 -7.74 -55.72 -7.31
CA GLU A 268 -7.48 -56.45 -8.56
C GLU A 268 -6.59 -57.68 -8.32
N ASP A 269 -5.50 -57.54 -7.56
CA ASP A 269 -4.59 -58.65 -7.19
C ASP A 269 -5.29 -59.77 -6.40
N LEU A 270 -6.43 -59.50 -5.75
CA LEU A 270 -7.22 -60.50 -5.02
C LEU A 270 -8.27 -61.18 -5.90
N ILE A 271 -8.61 -60.60 -7.05
CA ILE A 271 -9.64 -61.08 -7.96
C ILE A 271 -9.02 -61.89 -9.12
N THR A 272 -7.77 -61.63 -9.47
CA THR A 272 -6.96 -62.42 -10.43
C THR A 272 -6.21 -63.57 -9.76
#